data_AF-A0A1G7YRJ8-F1
#
_entry.id   AF-A0A1G7YRJ8-F1
#
_cell.length_a   1.000
_cell.length_b   1.000
_cell.length_c   1.000
_cell.angle_alpha   90.00
_cell.angle_beta   90.00
_cell.angle_gamma   90.00
#
_symmetry.space_group_name_H-M   'P 1'
#
loop_
_entity.id
_entity.type
_entity.pdbx_description
1 polymer ?
#
loop_
_entity_poly.entity_id
_entity_poly.type
_entity_poly.pdbx_seq_one_letter_code
_entity_poly.pdbx_strand_id
1 'polypeptide(L)'
;MGGLSAWHWLIVIGAFVLLFGAQKLPDAARSLGRSTRILKAELSADAAPGPAPAASPSPTPSPAPSADSTVGPIGSVGSVGKEPTTP
;
A
#
# COMPACT_ATOMS: atom_id res chain seq x y z
N MET A 1 5.04 -42.97 -2.02
CA MET A 1 6.46 -42.54 -2.03
C MET A 1 6.51 -41.03 -1.84
N GLY A 2 6.10 -40.58 -0.65
CA GLY A 2 5.96 -39.16 -0.33
C GLY A 2 7.21 -38.63 0.37
N GLY A 3 7.44 -37.33 0.22
CA GLY A 3 8.39 -36.63 1.07
C GLY A 3 9.75 -36.37 0.43
N LEU A 4 9.76 -35.73 -0.75
CA LEU A 4 10.80 -34.73 -1.02
C LEU A 4 10.62 -33.64 0.05
N SER A 5 11.21 -33.94 1.20
CA SER A 5 10.99 -33.33 2.50
C SER A 5 11.06 -31.83 2.37
N ALA A 6 10.19 -31.11 3.08
CA ALA A 6 10.28 -29.67 3.26
C ALA A 6 11.72 -29.17 3.52
N TRP A 7 12.59 -30.04 4.06
CA TRP A 7 14.03 -29.86 4.17
C TRP A 7 14.76 -29.47 2.86
N HIS A 8 14.43 -30.07 1.72
CA HIS A 8 15.07 -29.75 0.44
C HIS A 8 14.71 -28.34 -0.01
N TRP A 9 13.44 -27.93 0.15
CA TRP A 9 13.00 -26.57 -0.14
C TRP A 9 13.71 -25.53 0.73
N LEU A 10 13.97 -25.85 1.99
CA LEU A 10 14.73 -24.99 2.90
C LEU A 10 16.16 -24.76 2.38
N ILE A 11 16.82 -25.81 1.90
CA ILE A 11 18.17 -25.74 1.32
C ILE A 11 18.18 -24.90 0.03
N VAL A 12 17.20 -25.09 -0.86
CA VAL A 12 17.10 -24.34 -2.11
C VAL A 12 16.87 -22.85 -1.85
N ILE A 13 15.94 -22.51 -0.94
CA ILE A 13 15.71 -21.11 -0.54
C ILE A 13 16.97 -20.54 0.10
N GLY A 14 17.64 -21.29 0.97
CA GLY A 14 18.91 -20.88 1.59
C GLY A 14 19.99 -20.58 0.54
N ALA A 15 20.18 -21.48 -0.43
CA ALA A 15 21.15 -21.30 -1.51
C ALA A 15 20.81 -20.09 -2.39
N PHE A 16 19.53 -19.88 -2.71
CA PHE A 16 19.08 -18.75 -3.51
C PHE A 16 19.29 -17.42 -2.78
N VAL A 17 19.00 -17.37 -1.47
CA VAL A 17 19.30 -16.21 -0.61
C VAL A 17 20.80 -15.95 -0.55
N LEU A 18 21.63 -16.98 -0.50
CA LEU A 18 23.09 -16.83 -0.48
C LEU A 18 23.63 -16.27 -1.80
N LEU A 19 23.07 -16.69 -2.93
CA LEU A 19 23.54 -16.29 -4.27
C LEU A 19 23.03 -14.90 -4.68
N PHE A 20 21.78 -14.59 -4.36
CA PHE A 20 21.16 -13.30 -4.69
C PHE A 20 21.32 -12.25 -3.58
N GLY A 21 21.55 -12.67 -2.34
CA GLY A 21 21.59 -11.81 -1.16
C GLY A 21 20.22 -11.63 -0.49
N ALA A 22 20.21 -11.53 0.84
CA ALA A 22 18.99 -11.43 1.66
C ALA A 22 18.10 -10.23 1.35
N GLN A 23 18.65 -9.17 0.74
CA GLN A 23 17.91 -7.94 0.44
C GLN A 23 17.33 -7.93 -0.98
N LYS A 24 17.92 -8.65 -1.92
CA LYS A 24 17.53 -8.63 -3.36
C LYS A 24 16.38 -9.58 -3.66
N LEU A 25 16.28 -10.71 -2.96
CA LEU A 25 15.19 -11.67 -3.11
C LEU A 25 13.79 -11.07 -2.78
N PRO A 26 13.58 -10.44 -1.61
CA PRO A 26 12.29 -9.83 -1.29
C PRO A 26 12.00 -8.59 -2.13
N ASP A 27 13.02 -7.85 -2.55
CA ASP A 27 12.91 -6.67 -3.41
C ASP A 27 12.44 -7.06 -4.82
N ALA A 28 13.08 -8.07 -5.42
CA ALA A 28 12.68 -8.64 -6.71
C ALA A 28 11.28 -9.27 -6.64
N ALA A 29 10.99 -10.06 -5.59
CA ALA A 29 9.67 -10.64 -5.39
C ALA A 29 8.58 -9.57 -5.23
N ARG A 30 8.86 -8.45 -4.54
CA ARG A 30 7.93 -7.32 -4.39
C ARG A 30 7.74 -6.53 -5.69
N SER A 31 8.79 -6.38 -6.50
CA SER A 31 8.69 -5.74 -7.82
C SER A 31 7.86 -6.59 -8.79
N LEU A 32 8.19 -7.89 -8.89
CA LEU A 32 7.48 -8.85 -9.73
C LEU A 32 6.03 -9.05 -9.27
N GLY A 33 5.79 -9.08 -7.95
CA GLY A 33 4.45 -9.20 -7.36
C GLY A 33 3.53 -8.01 -7.66
N ARG A 34 4.09 -6.80 -7.82
CA ARG A 34 3.30 -5.62 -8.24
C ARG A 34 2.84 -5.74 -9.69
N SER A 35 3.71 -6.20 -10.60
CA SER A 35 3.34 -6.40 -12.01
C SER A 35 2.33 -7.54 -12.18
N THR A 36 2.48 -8.64 -11.44
CA THR A 36 1.52 -9.75 -11.51
C THR A 36 0.18 -9.42 -10.87
N ARG A 37 0.13 -8.54 -9.86
CA ARG A 37 -1.14 -8.09 -9.26
C ARG A 37 -2.01 -7.30 -10.24
N ILE A 38 -1.39 -6.45 -11.07
CA ILE A 38 -2.12 -5.68 -12.10
C ILE A 38 -2.71 -6.63 -13.13
N LEU A 39 -1.88 -7.53 -13.67
CA LEU A 39 -2.32 -8.57 -14.62
C LEU A 39 -3.40 -9.48 -14.02
N LYS A 40 -3.25 -9.86 -12.74
CA LYS A 40 -4.22 -10.65 -11.98
C LYS A 40 -5.53 -9.89 -11.77
N ALA A 41 -5.47 -8.59 -11.49
CA ALA A 41 -6.64 -7.75 -11.28
C ALA A 41 -7.46 -7.59 -12.58
N GLU A 42 -6.79 -7.40 -13.71
CA GLU A 42 -7.47 -7.34 -15.02
C GLU A 42 -8.08 -8.70 -15.41
N LEU A 43 -7.35 -9.81 -15.21
CA LEU A 43 -7.89 -11.16 -15.46
C LEU A 43 -9.01 -11.56 -14.49
N SER A 44 -8.93 -11.15 -13.23
CA SER A 44 -9.97 -11.43 -12.23
C SER A 44 -11.20 -10.53 -12.39
N ALA A 45 -11.07 -9.33 -12.95
CA ALA A 45 -12.20 -8.46 -13.25
C ALA A 45 -13.09 -9.03 -14.35
N ASP A 46 -12.49 -9.72 -15.33
CA ASP A 46 -13.24 -10.43 -16.38
C ASP A 46 -13.83 -11.76 -15.86
N ALA A 47 -13.18 -12.40 -14.88
CA ALA A 47 -13.57 -13.70 -14.35
C ALA A 47 -14.46 -13.69 -13.08
N ALA A 48 -14.69 -12.56 -12.39
CA ALA A 48 -15.44 -12.54 -11.13
C ALA A 48 -16.34 -11.30 -10.95
N PRO A 49 -17.65 -11.47 -10.63
CA PRO A 49 -18.49 -10.38 -10.13
C PRO A 49 -18.35 -10.24 -8.60
N GLY A 50 -17.51 -9.31 -8.10
CA GLY A 50 -17.44 -8.99 -6.66
C GLY A 50 -16.16 -8.29 -6.17
N PRO A 51 -16.20 -7.52 -5.06
CA PRO A 51 -15.31 -6.40 -4.77
C PRO A 51 -13.85 -6.77 -4.47
N ALA A 52 -12.92 -5.98 -5.02
CA ALA A 52 -11.48 -6.16 -4.95
C ALA A 52 -10.90 -5.93 -3.53
N PRO A 53 -9.89 -6.72 -3.07
CA PRO A 53 -9.21 -6.48 -1.80
C PRO A 53 -8.26 -5.28 -1.88
N ALA A 54 -8.60 -4.22 -1.14
CA ALA A 54 -7.68 -3.20 -0.70
C ALA A 54 -6.71 -3.77 0.34
N ALA A 55 -5.40 -3.62 0.12
CA ALA A 55 -4.37 -3.49 1.14
C ALA A 55 -2.98 -3.50 0.50
N SER A 56 -2.22 -2.44 0.77
CA SER A 56 -0.77 -2.48 0.90
C SER A 56 -0.48 -2.11 2.35
N PRO A 57 0.26 -2.92 3.14
CA PRO A 57 0.75 -2.46 4.43
C PRO A 57 1.86 -1.44 4.20
N SER A 58 1.57 -0.16 4.41
CA SER A 58 2.61 0.86 4.59
C SER A 58 3.32 0.59 5.94
N PRO A 59 4.65 0.43 5.99
CA PRO A 59 5.37 0.52 7.26
C PRO A 59 5.34 1.98 7.75
N THR A 60 4.67 2.19 8.88
CA THR A 60 4.42 3.44 9.62
C THR A 60 5.70 4.12 10.12
N PRO A 61 5.72 5.45 10.32
CA PRO A 61 6.44 6.06 11.43
C PRO A 61 5.47 6.65 12.49
N SER A 62 5.49 6.00 13.67
CA SER A 62 5.24 6.42 15.07
C SER A 62 4.16 7.45 15.52
N PRO A 63 3.58 7.30 16.74
CA PRO A 63 2.36 7.97 17.22
C PRO A 63 2.52 9.11 18.26
N ALA A 64 1.57 10.07 18.24
CA ALA A 64 0.91 10.90 19.31
C ALA A 64 1.77 11.73 20.32
N PRO A 65 1.36 12.93 20.83
CA PRO A 65 -0.01 13.23 21.31
C PRO A 65 -0.57 14.67 21.20
N SER A 66 -1.91 14.72 21.18
CA SER A 66 -2.85 15.63 21.88
C SER A 66 -2.76 17.16 21.80
N ALA A 67 -3.94 17.71 21.45
CA ALA A 67 -4.61 18.86 22.05
C ALA A 67 -4.05 20.27 21.77
N ASP A 68 -4.75 20.98 20.89
CA ASP A 68 -5.27 22.29 21.30
C ASP A 68 -6.71 22.43 20.77
N SER A 69 -7.67 22.09 21.62
CA SER A 69 -9.00 22.65 21.52
C SER A 69 -8.92 24.05 22.13
N THR A 70 -9.03 25.11 21.33
CA THR A 70 -9.50 26.38 21.85
C THR A 70 -10.44 27.08 20.87
N VAL A 71 -11.69 27.11 21.31
CA VAL A 71 -12.76 27.98 20.85
C VAL A 71 -12.31 29.43 21.01
N GLY A 72 -12.52 30.25 19.98
CA GLY A 72 -12.36 31.70 20.08
C GLY A 72 -13.01 32.41 18.88
N PRO A 73 -14.18 33.05 19.07
CA PRO A 73 -14.87 33.78 18.02
C PRO A 73 -14.21 35.17 17.81
N ILE A 74 -14.72 35.90 16.80
CA ILE A 74 -14.57 37.35 16.54
C ILE A 74 -13.22 37.89 16.02
N GLY A 75 -13.26 38.49 14.83
CA GLY A 75 -12.46 39.68 14.53
C GLY A 75 -11.90 39.82 13.12
N SER A 76 -12.26 40.93 12.46
CA SER A 76 -11.60 41.58 11.31
C SER A 76 -11.83 40.96 9.92
N VAL A 77 -12.81 41.43 9.13
CA VAL A 77 -12.88 42.72 8.37
C VAL A 77 -12.03 42.73 7.10
N GLY A 78 -12.69 42.94 5.97
CA GLY A 78 -12.11 43.57 4.79
C GLY A 78 -11.81 42.66 3.61
N SER A 79 -12.79 42.47 2.74
CA SER A 79 -12.64 42.99 1.37
C SER A 79 -14.00 43.08 0.68
N VAL A 80 -14.52 44.30 0.68
CA VAL A 80 -15.48 44.83 -0.28
C VAL A 80 -15.04 44.48 -1.70
N GLY A 81 -15.97 43.97 -2.51
CA GLY A 81 -15.69 43.60 -3.89
C GLY A 81 -16.94 43.21 -4.66
N LYS A 82 -17.87 44.18 -4.79
CA LYS A 82 -18.94 44.29 -5.79
C LYS A 82 -19.70 43.00 -6.15
N GLU A 83 -20.81 42.83 -5.42
CA GLU A 83 -22.20 42.91 -5.92
C GLU A 83 -22.62 42.15 -7.21
N PRO A 84 -23.91 41.76 -7.25
CA PRO A 84 -24.39 40.54 -7.87
C PRO A 84 -25.14 40.80 -9.18
N THR A 85 -25.87 39.76 -9.62
CA THR A 85 -27.14 39.80 -10.35
C THR A 85 -27.08 40.02 -11.88
N THR A 86 -27.18 38.95 -12.69
CA THR A 86 -28.41 38.34 -13.29
C THR A 86 -28.87 39.09 -14.56
N PRO A 87 -29.62 38.49 -15.50
CA PRO A 87 -29.72 37.10 -15.96
C PRO A 87 -29.06 36.84 -17.32
#